data_AF-A0A1B8UMQ4-F1
#
_entry.id   AF-A0A1B8UMQ4-F1
#
_cell.length_a   1.000
_cell.length_b   1.000
_cell.length_c   1.000
_cell.angle_alpha   90.00
_cell.angle_beta   90.00
_cell.angle_gamma   90.00
#
_symmetry.space_group_name_H-M   'P 1'
#
loop_
_entity.id
_entity.type
_entity.pdbx_description
1 polymer ?
#
loop_
_entity_poly.entity_id
_entity_poly.type
_entity_poly.pdbx_seq_one_letter_code
_entity_poly.pdbx_strand_id
1 'polypeptide(L)' 'MDVPLADFDIFSEEEKQILLIVNQLNTEYPFHQSISELFEAQVSRTPSHIAVVCEGRQITYKELRKGKPGCLALAQIWRR' A
#
# COMPACT_ATOMS: atom_id res chain seq x y z
N MET A 1 23.57 21.11 -25.95
CA MET A 1 22.57 21.64 -25.02
C MET A 1 22.05 20.46 -24.24
N ASP A 2 22.61 20.23 -23.05
CA ASP A 2 22.25 19.13 -22.16
C ASP A 2 21.15 19.62 -21.22
N VAL A 3 19.89 19.42 -21.63
CA VAL A 3 18.76 19.70 -20.74
C VAL A 3 18.61 18.50 -19.80
N PRO A 4 18.59 18.70 -18.47
CA PRO A 4 18.38 17.61 -17.53
C PRO A 4 17.04 16.92 -17.80
N LEU A 5 17.03 15.59 -17.80
CA LEU A 5 15.81 14.79 -17.95
C LEU A 5 14.72 15.14 -16.91
N ALA A 6 15.11 15.73 -15.78
CA ALA A 6 14.21 16.18 -14.74
C ALA A 6 13.36 17.41 -15.12
N ASP A 7 13.79 18.20 -16.11
CA ASP A 7 13.08 19.42 -16.54
C ASP A 7 12.10 19.16 -17.70
N PHE A 8 11.98 17.91 -18.14
CA PHE A 8 11.03 17.54 -19.18
C PHE A 8 9.64 17.35 -18.57
N ASP A 9 8.76 18.30 -18.87
CA ASP A 9 7.37 18.24 -18.45
C ASP A 9 6.60 17.30 -19.38
N ILE A 10 6.32 16.10 -18.89
CA ILE A 10 5.64 15.04 -19.66
C ILE A 10 4.12 15.11 -19.57
N PHE A 11 3.58 15.97 -18.70
CA PHE A 11 2.15 16.10 -18.44
C PHE A 11 1.61 17.41 -19.00
N SER A 12 0.43 17.37 -19.61
CA SER A 12 -0.33 18.56 -19.96
C SER A 12 -0.81 19.29 -18.70
N GLU A 13 -1.16 20.57 -18.83
CA GLU A 13 -1.70 21.33 -17.70
C GLU A 13 -3.01 20.70 -17.18
N GLU A 14 -3.84 20.18 -18.08
CA GLU A 14 -5.07 19.48 -17.73
C GLU A 14 -4.81 18.19 -16.94
N GLU A 15 -3.81 17.40 -17.32
CA GLU A 15 -3.40 16.19 -16.60
C GLU A 15 -2.89 16.52 -15.20
N LYS A 16 -2.16 17.63 -15.05
CA LYS A 16 -1.72 18.12 -13.74
C LYS A 16 -2.88 18.58 -12.86
N GLN A 17 -3.88 19.26 -13.42
CA GLN A 17 -5.07 19.65 -12.67
C GLN A 17 -5.85 18.42 -12.19
N ILE A 18 -5.98 17.39 -13.03
CA ILE A 18 -6.60 16.12 -12.65
C ILE A 18 -5.78 15.44 -11.54
N LEU A 19 -4.46 15.35 -11.69
CA LEU A 19 -3.58 14.79 -10.65
C LEU A 19 -3.69 15.55 -9.33
N LEU A 20 -3.77 16.88 -9.38
CA LEU A 20 -3.96 17.70 -8.19
C LEU A 20 -5.28 17.38 -7.51
N ILE A 21 -6.38 17.28 -8.27
CA ILE A 21 -7.71 16.96 -7.73
C ILE A 21 -7.77 15.53 -7.18
N VAL A 22 -7.20 14.56 -7.88
CA VAL A 22 -7.22 13.14 -7.46
C VAL A 22 -6.34 12.91 -6.24
N ASN A 23 -5.21 13.62 -6.12
CA ASN A 23 -4.31 13.51 -4.96
C ASN A 23 -4.72 14.38 -3.77
N GLN A 24 -5.87 15.07 -3.80
CA GLN A 24 -6.43 15.83 -2.67
C GLN A 24 -6.89 14.96 -1.48
N LEU A 25 -6.44 13.71 -1.39
CA LEU A 25 -6.64 12.88 -0.20
C LEU A 25 -5.71 13.36 0.92
N ASN A 26 -6.09 14.47 1.54
CA ASN A 26 -5.46 15.01 2.75
C ASN A 26 -5.92 14.21 3.99
N THR A 27 -5.96 12.88 3.88
CA THR A 27 -6.25 12.02 5.02
C THR A 27 -5.07 12.12 5.95
N GLU A 28 -5.31 12.60 7.16
CA GLU A 28 -4.30 12.75 8.20
C GLU A 28 -3.69 11.37 8.48
N TYR A 29 -2.52 11.11 7.91
CA TYR A 29 -1.77 9.91 8.22
C TYR A 29 -1.17 10.12 9.62
N PRO A 30 -1.36 9.17 10.56
CA PRO A 30 -0.75 9.28 11.87
C PRO A 30 0.76 9.04 11.74
N PHE A 31 1.51 10.09 11.40
CA PHE A 31 2.97 10.06 11.23
C PHE A 31 3.73 9.63 12.49
N HIS A 32 3.06 9.67 13.64
CA HIS A 32 3.58 9.21 14.93
C HIS A 32 3.47 7.69 15.13
N GLN A 33 2.76 6.98 14.25
CA GLN A 33 2.62 5.52 14.31
C GLN A 33 3.34 4.90 13.11
N SER A 34 4.15 3.90 13.41
CA SER A 34 4.71 3.03 12.38
C SER A 34 3.60 2.21 11.72
N ILE A 35 3.84 1.81 10.46
CA ILE A 35 2.95 0.90 9.73
C ILE A 35 2.71 -0.40 10.53
N SER A 36 3.74 -0.87 11.24
CA SER A 36 3.65 -2.04 12.11
C SER A 36 2.68 -1.84 13.27
N GLU A 37 2.68 -0.68 13.92
CA GLU A 37 1.76 -0.38 15.03
C GLU A 37 0.31 -0.27 14.54
N LEU A 38 0.09 0.40 13.41
CA LEU A 38 -1.23 0.48 12.78
C LEU A 38 -1.77 -0.90 12.40
N PHE A 39 -0.89 -1.77 11.89
CA PHE A 39 -1.24 -3.14 11.56
C PHE A 39 -1.66 -3.93 12.81
N GLU A 40 -0.89 -3.86 13.89
CA GLU A 40 -1.20 -4.56 15.14
C GLU A 40 -2.51 -4.05 15.79
N ALA A 41 -2.76 -2.75 15.72
CA ALA A 41 -4.03 -2.17 16.14
C ALA A 41 -5.21 -2.73 15.32
N GLN A 42 -5.05 -2.83 14.00
CA GLN A 42 -6.07 -3.40 13.11
C GLN A 42 -6.31 -4.90 13.35
N VAL A 43 -5.25 -5.67 13.61
CA VAL A 43 -5.35 -7.10 13.97
C VAL A 43 -6.13 -7.28 15.28
N SER A 44 -5.92 -6.39 16.24
CA SER A 44 -6.62 -6.41 17.53
C SER A 44 -8.10 -6.01 17.38
N ARG A 45 -8.40 -5.00 16.54
CA ARG A 45 -9.75 -4.49 16.32
C ARG A 45 -10.63 -5.47 15.55
N THR A 46 -10.10 -6.11 14.52
CA THR A 46 -10.87 -6.98 13.62
C THR A 46 -10.10 -8.25 13.25
N PRO A 47 -9.85 -9.16 14.21
CA PRO A 47 -8.97 -10.32 14.00
C PRO A 47 -9.49 -11.31 12.96
N SER A 48 -10.81 -11.46 12.85
CA SER A 48 -11.47 -12.39 11.93
C SER A 48 -11.81 -11.78 10.57
N HIS A 49 -11.53 -10.48 10.36
CA HIS A 49 -11.78 -9.84 9.08
C HIS A 49 -10.74 -10.26 8.05
N ILE A 50 -11.16 -10.38 6.79
CA ILE A 50 -10.29 -10.76 5.69
C ILE A 50 -9.30 -9.62 5.44
N ALA A 51 -8.01 -9.92 5.56
CA ALA A 51 -6.93 -8.97 5.31
C ALA A 51 -6.40 -9.07 3.88
N VAL A 52 -6.37 -10.28 3.33
CA VAL A 52 -5.82 -10.57 1.99
C VAL A 52 -6.73 -11.55 1.27
N VAL A 53 -7.04 -11.26 0.00
CA VAL A 53 -7.65 -12.21 -0.94
C VAL A 53 -6.67 -12.40 -2.09
N CYS A 54 -6.23 -13.63 -2.32
CA CYS A 54 -5.26 -13.99 -3.35
C CYS A 54 -5.63 -15.34 -3.95
N GLU A 55 -5.80 -15.41 -5.27
CA GLU A 55 -6.14 -16.65 -6.01
C GLU A 55 -7.36 -17.41 -5.42
N GLY A 56 -8.40 -16.67 -5.01
CA GLY A 56 -9.59 -17.25 -4.39
C GLY A 56 -9.41 -17.71 -2.93
N ARG A 57 -8.20 -17.58 -2.37
CA ARG A 57 -7.91 -17.84 -0.96
C ARG A 57 -8.07 -16.54 -0.17
N GLN A 58 -8.66 -16.65 1.01
CA GLN A 58 -8.88 -15.53 1.92
C GLN A 58 -8.11 -15.79 3.20
N ILE A 59 -7.38 -14.79 3.67
CA ILE A 59 -6.58 -14.86 4.89
C ILE A 59 -6.99 -13.71 5.81
N THR A 60 -7.26 -14.06 7.06
CA THR A 60 -7.69 -13.10 8.09
C THR A 60 -6.50 -12.33 8.68
N TYR A 61 -6.75 -11.17 9.31
CA TYR A 61 -5.70 -10.42 10.01
C TYR A 61 -4.96 -11.26 11.06
N LYS A 62 -5.68 -12.08 11.82
CA LYS A 62 -5.11 -12.99 12.81
C LYS A 62 -4.18 -14.03 12.19
N GLU A 63 -4.52 -14.54 11.01
CA GLU A 63 -3.72 -15.52 10.30
C GLU A 63 -2.49 -14.90 9.65
N LEU A 64 -2.64 -13.71 9.09
CA LEU A 64 -1.55 -12.94 8.51
C LEU A 64 -0.49 -12.60 9.56
N ARG A 65 -0.90 -12.13 10.75
CA ARG A 65 0.01 -11.85 11.88
C ARG A 65 0.75 -13.09 12.38
N LYS A 66 0.10 -14.26 12.36
CA LYS A 66 0.74 -15.54 12.76
C LYS A 66 1.81 -16.02 11.77
N GLY A 67 2.15 -15.22 10.76
CA GLY A 67 3.14 -15.58 9.77
C GLY A 67 2.65 -16.65 8.81
N LYS A 68 1.33 -16.88 8.66
CA LYS A 68 0.84 -17.59 7.49
C LYS A 68 1.02 -16.63 6.31
N PRO A 69 1.95 -16.87 5.39
CA PRO A 69 2.11 -16.00 4.24
C PRO A 69 0.76 -15.94 3.52
N GLY A 70 0.16 -14.75 3.48
CA GLY A 70 -1.16 -14.43 2.91
C GLY A 70 -1.34 -14.89 1.46
N CYS A 71 -0.24 -15.24 0.82
CA CYS A 71 -0.10 -15.59 -0.57
C CYS A 71 1.30 -16.22 -0.63
N LEU A 72 1.42 -17.49 -1.02
CA LEU A 72 2.74 -18.09 -1.33
C LEU A 72 3.46 -17.35 -2.48
N ALA A 73 2.86 -16.29 -3.05
CA ALA A 73 3.46 -15.41 -4.04
C ALA A 73 4.66 -14.58 -3.52
N LEU A 74 4.76 -14.27 -2.22
CA LEU A 74 5.97 -13.62 -1.71
C LEU A 74 7.17 -14.56 -1.59
N ALA A 75 6.95 -15.89 -1.61
CA ALA A 75 8.05 -16.84 -1.70
C ALA A 75 8.75 -16.80 -3.07
N GLN A 76 8.13 -16.20 -4.10
CA GLN A 76 8.80 -15.92 -5.38
C GLN A 76 9.50 -14.56 -5.41
N ILE A 77 9.04 -13.59 -4.62
CA ILE A 77 9.63 -12.24 -4.54
C ILE A 77 10.86 -12.21 -3.62
N TRP A 78 10.93 -13.05 -2.59
CA TRP A 78 12.09 -13.19 -1.69
C TRP A 78 13.07 -14.31 -2.09
N ARG A 79 12.94 -14.87 -3.30
CA ARG A 79 13.87 -15.86 -3.86
C ARG A 79 14.76 -15.26 -4.96
N ARG A 80 15.02 -13.94 -4.90
CA ARG A 80 16.06 -13.30 -5.71
C ARG A 80 16.82 -12.28 -4.90
#